data_AF-A0A8T4BQR7-F1
#
_entry.id   AF-A0A8T4BQR7-F1
#
_cell.length_a   1.000
_cell.length_b   1.000
_cell.length_c   1.000
_cell.angle_alpha   90.00
_cell.angle_beta   90.00
_cell.angle_gamma   90.00
#
_symmetry.space_group_name_H-M   'P 1'
#
loop_
_entity.id
_entity.type
_entity.pdbx_description
1 polymer ?
#
loop_
_entity_poly.entity_id
_entity_poly.type
_entity_poly.pdbx_seq_one_letter_code
_entity_poly.pdbx_strand_id
1 'polypeptide(L)'
;MKKKTGWFMNILDKKEISKTRCCPPHYLPHKLPFGKKITNEKCHIHQAKWRMTHHCAFCKALKCPNYKFMIKENKKFLKKK
;
A
#
# COMPACT_ATOMS: atom_id res chain seq x y z
N MET A 1 -18.22 3.24 -27.23
CA MET A 1 -16.87 3.48 -26.65
C MET A 1 -17.03 3.89 -25.19
N LYS A 2 -16.63 3.05 -24.22
CA LYS A 2 -16.76 3.38 -22.78
C LYS A 2 -15.67 4.38 -22.39
N LYS A 3 -16.10 5.58 -21.99
CA LYS A 3 -15.26 6.68 -21.49
C LYS A 3 -14.35 6.16 -20.36
N LYS A 4 -13.03 6.21 -20.55
CA LYS A 4 -12.03 5.93 -19.52
C LYS A 4 -12.08 7.06 -18.49
N THR A 5 -12.95 6.92 -17.50
CA THR A 5 -13.06 7.85 -16.38
C THR A 5 -11.88 7.69 -15.44
N GLY A 6 -11.08 8.75 -15.33
CA GLY A 6 -10.30 9.08 -14.14
C GLY A 6 -9.09 8.19 -13.85
N TRP A 7 -7.90 8.71 -14.14
CA TRP A 7 -6.63 8.31 -13.53
C TRP A 7 -6.55 8.71 -12.03
N PHE A 8 -7.69 8.65 -11.34
CA PHE A 8 -7.87 9.06 -9.95
C PHE A 8 -8.15 7.82 -9.11
N MET A 9 -7.11 7.40 -8.39
CA MET A 9 -7.16 6.50 -7.23
C MET A 9 -8.07 5.27 -7.38
N ASN A 10 -7.53 4.19 -7.95
CA ASN A 10 -8.04 2.84 -7.73
C ASN A 10 -8.01 2.51 -6.22
N ILE A 11 -9.06 2.88 -5.49
CA ILE A 11 -9.33 2.44 -4.12
C ILE A 11 -9.44 0.91 -4.09
N LEU A 12 -9.93 0.30 -5.18
CA LEU A 12 -10.09 -1.15 -5.37
C LEU A 12 -8.76 -1.93 -5.43
N ASP A 13 -7.64 -1.26 -5.66
CA ASP A 13 -6.34 -1.92 -5.80
C ASP A 13 -5.70 -2.26 -4.44
N LYS A 14 -6.17 -1.66 -3.35
CA LYS A 14 -5.68 -1.97 -2.00
C LYS A 14 -6.43 -3.16 -1.43
N LYS A 15 -5.71 -4.12 -0.86
CA LYS A 15 -6.26 -5.20 -0.05
C LYS A 15 -5.66 -5.15 1.34
N GLU A 16 -6.50 -4.91 2.33
CA GLU A 16 -6.07 -4.96 3.74
C GLU A 16 -5.63 -6.37 4.10
N ILE A 17 -4.49 -6.47 4.78
CA ILE A 17 -3.93 -7.75 5.23
C ILE A 17 -3.93 -7.90 6.75
N SER A 18 -4.31 -6.84 7.49
CA SER A 18 -4.44 -6.89 8.93
C SER A 18 -5.41 -5.83 9.44
N LYS A 19 -6.28 -6.24 10.37
CA LYS A 19 -7.16 -5.31 11.11
C LYS A 19 -6.43 -4.60 12.27
N THR A 20 -5.32 -5.18 12.75
CA THR A 20 -4.61 -4.71 13.94
C THR A 20 -3.34 -3.92 13.62
N ARG A 21 -2.67 -4.23 12.50
CA ARG A 21 -1.42 -3.55 12.10
C ARG A 21 -1.71 -2.33 11.23
N CYS A 22 -1.18 -1.19 11.62
CA CYS A 22 -1.20 0.05 10.85
C CYS A 22 0.20 0.38 10.32
N CYS A 23 0.27 1.12 9.22
CA CYS A 23 1.53 1.70 8.74
C CYS A 23 2.04 2.75 9.75
N PRO A 24 3.36 2.81 9.99
CA PRO A 24 3.92 3.86 10.82
C PRO A 24 3.69 5.24 10.17
N PRO A 25 3.64 6.33 10.95
CA PRO A 25 3.45 7.67 10.42
C PRO A 25 4.48 8.03 9.35
N HIS A 26 4.05 8.21 8.10
CA HIS A 26 4.93 8.62 6.99
C HIS A 26 4.27 9.67 6.09
N TYR A 27 5.12 10.44 5.39
CA TYR A 27 4.71 11.42 4.37
C TYR A 27 4.84 10.88 2.95
N LEU A 28 5.71 9.89 2.71
CA LEU A 28 5.95 9.30 1.38
C LEU A 28 5.40 7.88 1.33
N PRO A 29 4.78 7.42 0.23
CA PRO A 29 4.62 8.10 -1.07
C PRO A 29 3.43 9.09 -1.13
N HIS A 30 2.63 9.17 -0.07
CA HIS A 30 1.44 10.02 -0.01
C HIS A 30 1.76 11.46 0.38
N LYS A 31 2.66 12.11 -0.38
CA LYS A 31 3.08 13.49 -0.09
C LYS A 31 1.94 14.43 -0.45
N LEU A 32 1.06 14.71 0.51
CA LEU A 32 0.20 15.89 0.41
C LEU A 32 1.11 17.13 0.56
N PRO A 33 1.01 18.14 -0.31
CA PRO A 33 1.88 19.32 -0.28
C PRO A 33 1.81 20.06 1.06
N PHE A 34 0.66 19.99 1.73
CA PHE A 34 0.46 20.37 3.13
C PHE A 34 -0.49 19.33 3.75
N GLY A 35 -0.03 18.51 4.69
CA GLY A 35 -0.86 17.45 5.26
C GLY A 35 -0.24 16.75 6.46
N LYS A 36 -1.09 16.20 7.33
CA LYS A 36 -0.68 15.38 8.47
C LYS A 36 -0.05 14.07 7.97
N LYS A 37 0.87 13.50 8.74
CA LYS A 37 1.41 12.15 8.48
C LYS A 37 0.24 11.16 8.36
N ILE A 38 0.35 10.21 7.44
CA ILE A 38 -0.61 9.11 7.39
C ILE A 38 -0.32 8.18 8.56
N THR A 39 -1.15 8.25 9.60
CA THR A 39 -0.97 7.48 10.84
C THR A 39 -1.94 6.31 10.98
N ASN A 40 -3.02 6.31 10.19
CA ASN A 40 -4.16 5.41 10.40
C ASN A 40 -4.38 4.43 9.24
N GLU A 41 -3.47 4.37 8.27
CA GLU A 41 -3.61 3.43 7.16
C GLU A 41 -3.34 2.01 7.64
N LYS A 42 -4.32 1.12 7.46
CA LYS A 42 -4.16 -0.31 7.75
C LYS A 42 -3.10 -0.91 6.82
N CYS A 43 -2.35 -1.86 7.36
CA CYS A 43 -1.37 -2.58 6.57
C CYS A 43 -2.08 -3.29 5.40
N HIS A 44 -1.61 -3.02 4.18
CA HIS A 44 -2.27 -3.46 2.96
C HIS A 44 -1.24 -3.93 1.92
N ILE A 45 -1.74 -4.64 0.93
CA ILE A 45 -1.00 -4.97 -0.30
C ILE A 45 -1.72 -4.35 -1.49
N HIS A 46 -0.99 -4.09 -2.56
CA HIS A 46 -1.56 -3.65 -3.83
C HIS A 46 -1.73 -4.84 -4.77
N GLN A 47 -2.85 -4.89 -5.51
CA GLN A 47 -3.08 -5.92 -6.51
C GLN A 47 -2.21 -5.72 -7.77
N ALA A 48 -2.01 -4.46 -8.16
CA ALA A 48 -1.14 -4.06 -9.24
C ALA A 48 0.34 -4.21 -8.85
N LYS A 49 1.07 -5.02 -9.63
CA LYS A 49 2.49 -5.34 -9.36
C LYS A 49 3.36 -4.09 -9.19
N TRP A 50 3.22 -3.09 -10.06
CA TRP A 50 4.02 -1.87 -10.00
C TRP A 50 3.77 -1.05 -8.73
N ARG A 51 2.51 -0.98 -8.26
CA ARG A 51 2.16 -0.32 -6.99
C ARG A 51 2.67 -1.10 -5.79
N MET A 52 2.64 -2.44 -5.85
CA MET A 52 3.23 -3.27 -4.81
C MET A 52 4.76 -3.11 -4.76
N THR A 53 5.44 -3.04 -5.90
CA THR A 53 6.88 -2.77 -5.96
C THR A 53 7.21 -1.40 -5.37
N HIS A 54 6.46 -0.36 -5.77
CA HIS A 54 6.60 0.98 -5.23
C HIS A 54 6.38 0.98 -3.71
N HIS A 55 5.29 0.37 -3.23
CA HIS A 55 4.98 0.25 -1.82
C HIS A 55 6.08 -0.50 -1.04
N CYS A 56 6.59 -1.62 -1.58
CA CYS A 56 7.72 -2.36 -0.99
C CYS A 56 8.97 -1.49 -0.84
N ALA A 57 9.32 -0.70 -1.86
CA ALA A 57 10.49 0.16 -1.82
C ALA A 57 10.39 1.19 -0.70
N PHE A 58 9.26 1.89 -0.60
CA PHE A 58 9.02 2.86 0.47
C PHE A 58 8.93 2.21 1.85
N CYS A 59 8.22 1.10 1.97
CA CYS A 59 8.06 0.37 3.22
C CYS A 59 9.43 -0.11 3.75
N LYS A 60 10.36 -0.50 2.86
CA LYS A 60 11.74 -0.84 3.21
C LYS A 60 12.57 0.39 3.57
N ALA A 61 12.51 1.46 2.76
CA ALA A 61 13.26 2.70 3.00
C ALA A 61 12.87 3.37 4.32
N LEU A 62 11.58 3.34 4.65
CA LEU A 62 11.02 3.87 5.89
C LEU A 62 11.20 2.92 7.09
N LYS A 63 11.91 1.80 6.92
CA LYS A 63 12.16 0.79 7.97
C LYS A 63 10.88 0.35 8.68
N CYS A 64 9.81 0.13 7.91
CA CYS A 64 8.51 -0.22 8.47
C CYS A 64 8.57 -1.56 9.25
N PRO A 65 8.07 -1.61 10.50
CA PRO A 65 8.12 -2.84 11.31
C PRO A 65 7.26 -3.96 10.71
N ASN A 66 6.26 -3.60 9.91
CA ASN A 66 5.35 -4.53 9.25
C ASN A 66 5.87 -5.05 7.91
N TYR A 67 7.03 -4.61 7.43
CA TYR A 67 7.54 -4.95 6.09
C TYR A 67 7.60 -6.47 5.85
N LYS A 68 8.22 -7.23 6.77
CA LYS A 68 8.33 -8.70 6.64
C LYS A 68 6.95 -9.37 6.61
N PHE A 69 6.02 -8.89 7.43
CA PHE A 69 4.65 -9.39 7.45
C PHE A 69 3.93 -9.13 6.12
N MET A 70 4.03 -7.91 5.61
CA MET A 70 3.45 -7.52 4.33
C MET A 70 3.99 -8.35 3.16
N ILE A 71 5.31 -8.58 3.10
CA ILE A 71 5.92 -9.45 2.06
C ILE A 71 5.38 -10.89 2.15
N LYS A 72 5.22 -11.43 3.36
CA LYS A 72 4.68 -12.78 3.56
C LYS A 72 3.25 -12.89 3.03
N GLU A 73 2.39 -11.91 3.34
CA GLU A 73 1.01 -11.89 2.86
C GLU A 73 0.92 -11.65 1.35
N ASN A 74 1.78 -10.80 0.78
CA ASN A 74 1.86 -10.61 -0.67
C ASN A 74 2.24 -11.91 -1.40
N LYS A 75 3.20 -12.69 -0.87
CA LYS A 75 3.55 -14.00 -1.45
C LYS A 75 2.37 -14.98 -1.43
N LYS A 76 1.60 -15.02 -0.33
CA LYS A 76 0.38 -15.83 -0.25
C LYS A 76 -0.67 -15.38 -1.26
N PHE A 77 -0.83 -14.07 -1.44
CA PHE A 77 -1.75 -13.50 -2.42
C PHE A 77 -1.39 -13.90 -3.85
N LEU A 78 -0.10 -13.85 -4.20
CA LEU A 78 0.39 -14.25 -5.53
C LEU A 78 0.26 -15.76 -5.78
N LYS A 79 0.37 -16.61 -4.76
CA LYS A 79 0.16 -18.07 -4.88
C LYS A 79 -1.30 -18.48 -5.04
N LYS A 80 -2.25 -17.61 -4.66
CA LYS A 80 -3.70 -17.85 -4.74
C LYS A 80 -4.30 -17.34 -6.06
N LYS A 81 -3.51 -16.68 -6.89
CA LYS A 81 -3.87 -16.25 -8.24
C LYS A 81 -3.24 -17.20 -9.25
#